data_AF-A0A139CPF9-F1
#
_entry.id   AF-A0A139CPF9-F1
#
_cell.length_a   1.000
_cell.length_b   1.000
_cell.length_c   1.000
_cell.angle_alpha   90.00
_cell.angle_beta   90.00
_cell.angle_gamma   90.00
#
_symmetry.space_group_name_H-M   'P 1'
#
loop_
_entity.id
_entity.type
_entity.pdbx_description
1 polymer ?
#
loop_
_entity_poly.entity_id
_entity_poly.type
_entity_poly.pdbx_seq_one_letter_code
_entity_poly.pdbx_strand_id
1 'polypeptide(L)'
;MASDLLPDIDTLIKKQGYRLAGSHSAVKTCLWMRRAVRGEGECYKARFYGIDSHRCLQMTPTLCCNQRCLHCWRPVELDVPTPSKWDSPVEIMGSSIEGQRNLISGFGGFASRELWKQANEPAHVAISLSGEPTLYPYLDELIEEFRSRGVSTFVVTNGTVVEMVKRIKPSQLYMSLDAPDRQTYLEVCSPKDPCLWDNINESLSVLKDKECRTAIRITLIKGVNMFDVKGYADLIRKAQPDIIEVKAYMHLGFSRNRLERDAMPDHEEVFDFANQLGYELGYEVTDQVEISRVVMLCRDGKFIASKLPV
;
A
#
# COMPACT_ATOMS: atom_id res chain seq x y z
N MET A 1 27.35 -4.51 16.21
CA MET A 1 27.89 -5.73 15.56
C MET A 1 26.76 -6.57 14.96
N ALA A 2 25.92 -5.99 14.10
CA ALA A 2 24.85 -6.70 13.38
C ALA A 2 24.70 -6.24 11.91
N SER A 3 25.58 -5.33 11.45
CA SER A 3 25.61 -4.83 10.07
C SER A 3 26.20 -5.84 9.08
N ASP A 4 26.98 -6.81 9.56
CA ASP A 4 27.82 -7.65 8.70
C ASP A 4 27.12 -8.96 8.26
N LEU A 5 25.83 -9.12 8.55
CA LEU A 5 25.06 -10.36 8.30
C LEU A 5 23.89 -10.18 7.32
N LEU A 6 23.59 -8.96 6.87
CA LEU A 6 22.54 -8.76 5.87
C LEU A 6 23.16 -8.89 4.47
N PRO A 7 22.60 -9.76 3.60
CA PRO A 7 23.05 -9.87 2.22
C PRO A 7 22.83 -8.54 1.47
N ASP A 8 23.57 -8.34 0.38
CA ASP A 8 23.32 -7.22 -0.51
C ASP A 8 21.86 -7.19 -0.99
N ILE A 9 21.41 -6.00 -1.40
CA ILE A 9 20.01 -5.76 -1.72
C ILE A 9 19.49 -6.66 -2.84
N ASP A 10 20.31 -6.96 -3.86
CA ASP A 10 19.91 -7.80 -4.99
C ASP A 10 19.69 -9.24 -4.56
N THR A 11 20.61 -9.77 -3.75
CA THR A 11 20.47 -11.10 -3.15
C THR A 11 19.21 -11.18 -2.30
N LEU A 12 18.91 -10.14 -1.53
CA LEU A 12 17.76 -10.12 -0.65
C LEU A 12 16.43 -10.03 -1.41
N ILE A 13 16.35 -9.17 -2.42
CA ILE A 13 15.21 -9.04 -3.34
C ILE A 13 14.90 -10.41 -3.95
N LYS A 14 15.91 -11.10 -4.48
CA LYS A 14 15.77 -12.44 -5.06
C LYS A 14 15.26 -13.45 -4.03
N LYS A 15 15.87 -13.51 -2.84
CA LYS A 15 15.44 -14.42 -1.75
C LYS A 15 14.00 -14.15 -1.30
N GLN A 16 13.56 -12.90 -1.33
CA GLN A 16 12.21 -12.50 -0.96
C GLN A 16 11.19 -12.70 -2.09
N GLY A 17 11.59 -13.28 -3.22
CA GLY A 17 10.71 -13.61 -4.34
C GLY A 17 10.29 -12.41 -5.19
N TYR A 18 11.04 -11.31 -5.14
CA TYR A 18 10.83 -10.18 -6.03
C TYR A 18 11.42 -10.51 -7.42
N ARG A 19 10.93 -9.80 -8.44
CA ARG A 19 11.61 -9.63 -9.73
C ARG A 19 11.88 -8.15 -9.90
N LEU A 20 13.09 -7.81 -10.32
CA LEU A 20 13.39 -6.44 -10.74
C LEU A 20 12.62 -6.13 -12.02
N ALA A 21 12.17 -4.89 -12.13
CA ALA A 21 11.59 -4.31 -13.32
C ALA A 21 12.44 -3.07 -13.65
N GLY A 22 13.16 -3.10 -14.76
CA GLY A 22 14.20 -2.10 -14.99
C GLY A 22 15.33 -2.15 -13.94
N SER A 23 15.88 -0.99 -13.61
CA SER A 23 17.06 -0.82 -12.76
C SER A 23 16.74 -0.54 -11.29
N HIS A 24 15.57 0.05 -11.00
CA HIS A 24 15.20 0.49 -9.65
C HIS A 24 13.77 0.11 -9.22
N SER A 25 13.00 -0.52 -10.10
CA SER A 25 11.62 -0.94 -9.83
C SER A 25 11.55 -2.44 -9.53
N ALA A 26 10.44 -2.89 -8.95
CA ALA A 26 10.26 -4.31 -8.67
C ALA A 26 8.80 -4.74 -8.68
N VAL A 27 8.58 -6.02 -8.98
CA VAL A 27 7.30 -6.71 -8.92
C VAL A 27 7.37 -7.94 -8.03
N LYS A 28 6.24 -8.29 -7.41
CA LYS A 28 6.11 -9.52 -6.61
C LYS A 28 4.66 -9.95 -6.57
N THR A 29 4.40 -11.24 -6.67
CA THR A 29 3.04 -11.79 -6.48
C THR A 29 2.66 -11.73 -5.01
N CYS A 30 1.53 -11.09 -4.69
CA CYS A 30 1.00 -11.10 -3.33
C CYS A 30 0.41 -12.49 -2.99
N LEU A 31 0.21 -12.76 -1.69
CA LEU A 31 -0.38 -14.02 -1.23
C LEU A 31 -1.74 -14.28 -1.87
N TRP A 32 -2.60 -13.27 -1.88
CA TRP A 32 -3.98 -13.40 -2.33
C TRP A 32 -4.12 -13.59 -3.83
N MET A 33 -3.29 -12.94 -4.63
CA MET A 33 -3.26 -13.17 -6.07
C MET A 33 -2.92 -14.64 -6.39
N ARG A 34 -1.94 -15.23 -5.66
CA ARG A 34 -1.57 -16.65 -5.83
C ARG A 34 -2.68 -17.62 -5.41
N ARG A 35 -3.52 -17.24 -4.44
CA ARG A 35 -4.70 -18.01 -4.04
C ARG A 35 -5.81 -17.86 -5.08
N ALA A 36 -6.11 -16.63 -5.48
CA ALA A 36 -7.14 -16.31 -6.47
C ALA A 36 -6.91 -17.01 -7.81
N VAL A 37 -5.67 -17.00 -8.33
CA VAL A 37 -5.35 -17.68 -9.61
C VAL A 37 -5.53 -19.20 -9.53
N ARG A 38 -5.47 -19.79 -8.33
CA ARG A 38 -5.76 -21.22 -8.08
C ARG A 38 -7.23 -21.49 -7.72
N GLY A 39 -8.07 -20.46 -7.66
CA GLY A 39 -9.46 -20.59 -7.21
C GLY A 39 -9.61 -20.79 -5.69
N GLU A 40 -8.60 -20.43 -4.88
CA GLU A 40 -8.55 -20.63 -3.42
C GLU A 40 -9.04 -19.40 -2.61
N GLY A 41 -9.71 -18.46 -3.28
CA GLY A 41 -10.29 -17.24 -2.69
C GLY A 41 -9.53 -15.94 -3.01
N GLU A 42 -10.20 -14.83 -2.72
CA GLU A 42 -9.83 -13.46 -3.08
C GLU A 42 -9.34 -12.63 -1.88
N CYS A 43 -8.67 -11.50 -2.14
CA CYS A 43 -8.30 -10.56 -1.07
C CYS A 43 -9.47 -9.70 -0.60
N TYR A 44 -9.31 -9.03 0.54
CA TYR A 44 -10.33 -8.11 1.09
C TYR A 44 -10.73 -7.00 0.10
N LYS A 45 -9.82 -6.57 -0.79
CA LYS A 45 -10.11 -5.54 -1.79
C LYS A 45 -11.09 -6.01 -2.87
N ALA A 46 -11.16 -7.32 -3.14
CA ALA A 46 -12.19 -7.85 -4.03
C ALA A 46 -13.59 -7.63 -3.42
N ARG A 47 -13.71 -7.81 -2.10
CA ARG A 47 -14.95 -7.54 -1.37
C ARG A 47 -15.25 -6.04 -1.25
N PHE A 48 -14.27 -5.23 -0.86
CA PHE A 48 -14.49 -3.79 -0.66
C PHE A 48 -14.69 -3.03 -1.98
N TYR A 49 -13.94 -3.37 -3.02
CA TYR A 49 -13.82 -2.54 -4.24
C TYR A 49 -14.20 -3.26 -5.53
N GLY A 50 -14.54 -4.56 -5.48
CA GLY A 50 -14.88 -5.34 -6.66
C GLY A 50 -13.71 -5.61 -7.60
N ILE A 51 -12.46 -5.66 -7.10
CA ILE A 51 -11.29 -6.01 -7.91
C ILE A 51 -11.11 -7.53 -8.03
N ASP A 52 -10.55 -7.96 -9.15
CA ASP A 52 -10.13 -9.35 -9.35
C ASP A 52 -8.70 -9.54 -8.84
N SER A 53 -8.49 -10.25 -7.73
CA SER A 53 -7.15 -10.36 -7.12
C SER A 53 -6.16 -11.11 -8.00
N HIS A 54 -6.61 -12.11 -8.79
CA HIS A 54 -5.74 -12.82 -9.73
C HIS A 54 -5.25 -11.92 -10.88
N ARG A 55 -5.95 -10.81 -11.15
CA ARG A 55 -5.60 -9.79 -12.16
C ARG A 55 -4.88 -8.57 -11.57
N CYS A 56 -4.48 -8.64 -10.30
CA CYS A 56 -3.70 -7.60 -9.64
C CYS A 56 -2.19 -7.83 -9.83
N LEU A 57 -1.51 -6.84 -10.40
CA LEU A 57 -0.06 -6.73 -10.46
C LEU A 57 0.42 -5.85 -9.31
N GLN A 58 1.17 -6.39 -8.36
CA GLN A 58 1.78 -5.62 -7.27
C GLN A 58 3.21 -5.22 -7.63
N MET A 59 3.48 -3.91 -7.66
CA MET A 59 4.76 -3.33 -8.05
C MET A 59 5.15 -2.10 -7.23
N THR A 60 6.37 -1.65 -7.42
CA THR A 60 6.81 -0.30 -7.05
C THR A 60 7.78 0.24 -8.08
N PRO A 61 7.72 1.54 -8.44
CA PRO A 61 8.70 2.18 -9.29
C PRO A 61 10.00 2.50 -8.54
N THR A 62 10.06 2.33 -7.21
CA THR A 62 11.29 2.56 -6.45
C THR A 62 11.32 1.75 -5.18
N LEU A 63 12.50 1.22 -4.83
CA LEU A 63 12.73 0.57 -3.54
C LEU A 63 13.14 1.55 -2.44
N CYS A 64 13.50 2.79 -2.80
CA CYS A 64 13.89 3.84 -1.87
C CYS A 64 12.71 4.30 -1.01
N CYS A 65 12.96 4.58 0.26
CA CYS A 65 11.99 5.18 1.18
C CYS A 65 12.67 6.22 2.07
N ASN A 66 11.90 7.22 2.50
CA ASN A 66 12.31 8.24 3.46
C ASN A 66 11.80 7.97 4.89
N GLN A 67 11.23 6.79 5.14
CA GLN A 67 10.80 6.30 6.45
C GLN A 67 11.36 4.90 6.73
N ARG A 68 11.51 4.56 8.02
CA ARG A 68 12.01 3.26 8.51
C ARG A 68 11.03 2.65 9.51
N CYS A 69 9.76 2.51 9.10
CA CYS A 69 8.67 2.17 10.01
C CYS A 69 8.86 0.82 10.71
N LEU A 70 8.48 0.74 12.00
CA LEU A 70 8.54 -0.47 12.81
C LEU A 70 7.82 -1.65 12.14
N HIS A 71 6.62 -1.39 11.62
CA HIS A 71 5.72 -2.36 11.02
C HIS A 71 6.03 -2.70 9.56
N CYS A 72 7.01 -2.03 8.93
CA CYS A 72 7.34 -2.31 7.53
C CYS A 72 7.83 -3.76 7.42
N TRP A 73 7.25 -4.62 6.58
CA TRP A 73 7.71 -6.01 6.48
C TRP A 73 9.08 -6.16 5.76
N ARG A 74 9.70 -5.04 5.41
CA ARG A 74 10.94 -4.96 4.62
C ARG A 74 12.14 -4.61 5.50
N PRO A 75 13.35 -4.88 5.01
CA PRO A 75 14.57 -4.57 5.74
C PRO A 75 14.83 -3.07 5.62
N VAL A 76 14.32 -2.31 6.58
CA VAL A 76 14.53 -0.85 6.64
C VAL A 76 15.94 -0.48 7.13
N GLU A 77 16.67 -1.48 7.63
CA GLU A 77 18.07 -1.42 8.03
C GLU A 77 19.00 -1.34 6.81
N LEU A 78 18.54 -1.74 5.63
CA LEU A 78 19.29 -1.65 4.39
C LEU A 78 18.97 -0.33 3.70
N ASP A 79 20.00 0.48 3.49
CA ASP A 79 19.83 1.72 2.76
C ASP A 79 19.81 1.44 1.26
N VAL A 80 18.74 1.89 0.61
CA VAL A 80 18.58 1.80 -0.84
C VAL A 80 18.93 3.16 -1.42
N PRO A 81 20.06 3.29 -2.14
CA PRO A 81 20.45 4.58 -2.70
C PRO A 81 19.46 5.00 -3.77
N THR A 82 19.20 6.31 -3.84
CA THR A 82 18.48 6.90 -4.97
C THR A 82 19.24 6.59 -6.26
N PRO A 83 18.59 6.09 -7.31
CA PRO A 83 19.27 5.77 -8.56
C PRO A 83 19.82 7.04 -9.22
N SER A 84 20.96 6.93 -9.89
CA SER A 84 21.56 8.04 -10.65
C SER A 84 20.78 8.36 -11.92
N LYS A 85 20.04 7.39 -12.44
CA LYS A 85 19.16 7.50 -13.60
C LYS A 85 17.84 6.80 -13.28
N TRP A 86 16.75 7.49 -13.56
CA TRP A 86 15.40 6.92 -13.50
C TRP A 86 15.02 6.35 -14.87
N ASP A 87 14.53 5.13 -14.89
CA ASP A 87 13.94 4.49 -16.07
C ASP A 87 12.63 5.19 -16.44
N SER A 88 12.27 5.13 -17.72
CA SER A 88 11.05 5.75 -18.20
C SER A 88 9.79 5.00 -17.75
N PRO A 89 8.63 5.69 -17.66
CA PRO A 89 7.34 5.06 -17.36
C PRO A 89 7.02 3.84 -18.23
N VAL A 90 7.31 3.93 -19.54
CA VAL A 90 7.08 2.86 -20.53
C VAL A 90 7.93 1.63 -20.21
N GLU A 91 9.22 1.83 -19.91
CA GLU A 91 10.14 0.74 -19.54
C GLU A 91 9.71 0.06 -18.24
N ILE A 92 9.30 0.83 -17.22
CA ILE A 92 8.84 0.31 -15.92
C ILE A 92 7.55 -0.49 -16.11
N MET A 93 6.56 0.05 -16.83
CA MET A 93 5.31 -0.65 -17.10
C MET A 93 5.56 -1.96 -17.85
N GLY A 94 6.33 -1.92 -18.94
CA GLY A 94 6.66 -3.09 -19.75
C GLY A 94 7.35 -4.18 -18.93
N SER A 95 8.42 -3.80 -18.23
CA SER A 95 9.19 -4.70 -17.38
C SER A 95 8.36 -5.25 -16.22
N SER A 96 7.42 -4.47 -15.68
CA SER A 96 6.53 -4.91 -14.61
C SER A 96 5.55 -5.99 -15.09
N ILE A 97 4.93 -5.79 -16.26
CA ILE A 97 4.03 -6.77 -16.87
C ILE A 97 4.78 -8.05 -17.23
N GLU A 98 5.98 -7.93 -17.79
CA GLU A 98 6.83 -9.09 -18.09
C GLU A 98 7.23 -9.83 -16.81
N GLY A 99 7.67 -9.11 -15.78
CA GLY A 99 8.03 -9.68 -14.48
C GLY A 99 6.85 -10.42 -13.82
N GLN A 100 5.64 -9.87 -13.92
CA GLN A 100 4.40 -10.52 -13.50
C GLN A 100 4.16 -11.83 -14.25
N ARG A 101 4.21 -11.81 -15.60
CA ARG A 101 4.03 -13.01 -16.45
C ARG A 101 5.04 -14.09 -16.11
N ASN A 102 6.30 -13.70 -15.91
CA ASN A 102 7.36 -14.60 -15.47
C ASN A 102 7.05 -15.24 -14.11
N LEU A 103 6.57 -14.46 -13.14
CA LEU A 103 6.22 -14.97 -11.81
C LEU A 103 5.03 -15.93 -11.82
N ILE A 104 4.06 -15.76 -12.72
CA ILE A 104 2.87 -16.61 -12.78
C ILE A 104 2.97 -17.77 -13.77
N SER A 105 4.05 -17.84 -14.55
CA SER A 105 4.28 -18.93 -15.51
C SER A 105 4.15 -20.32 -14.86
N GLY A 106 4.62 -20.48 -13.63
CA GLY A 106 4.55 -21.72 -12.85
C GLY A 106 3.14 -22.14 -12.39
N PHE A 107 2.11 -21.30 -12.58
CA PHE A 107 0.73 -21.63 -12.20
C PHE A 107 -0.05 -22.35 -13.30
N GLY A 108 0.49 -22.47 -14.52
CA GLY A 108 -0.23 -23.08 -15.65
C GLY A 108 -0.67 -24.53 -15.43
N GLY A 109 -0.01 -25.27 -14.52
CA GLY A 109 -0.40 -26.63 -14.14
C GLY A 109 -1.37 -26.74 -12.95
N PHE A 110 -1.63 -25.64 -12.24
CA PHE A 110 -2.44 -25.62 -11.01
C PHE A 110 -3.68 -24.73 -11.10
N ALA A 111 -3.69 -23.76 -12.01
CA ALA A 111 -4.80 -22.87 -12.27
C ALA A 111 -5.68 -23.40 -13.41
N SER A 112 -6.96 -23.01 -13.42
CA SER A 112 -7.77 -23.20 -14.62
C SER A 112 -7.14 -22.41 -15.78
N ARG A 113 -7.28 -22.91 -17.01
CA ARG A 113 -6.73 -22.26 -18.21
C ARG A 113 -7.25 -20.82 -18.35
N GLU A 114 -8.49 -20.58 -17.95
CA GLU A 114 -9.12 -19.26 -17.98
C GLU A 114 -8.49 -18.30 -16.97
N LEU A 115 -8.42 -18.69 -15.68
CA LEU A 115 -7.83 -17.84 -14.63
C LEU A 115 -6.36 -17.53 -14.92
N TRP A 116 -5.61 -18.52 -15.40
CA TRP A 116 -4.21 -18.31 -15.77
C TRP A 116 -4.05 -17.33 -16.93
N LYS A 117 -4.90 -17.41 -17.96
CA LYS A 117 -4.89 -16.43 -19.06
C LYS A 117 -5.22 -15.03 -18.56
N GLN A 118 -6.27 -14.88 -17.75
CA GLN A 118 -6.66 -13.58 -17.18
C GLN A 118 -5.56 -12.99 -16.29
N ALA A 119 -4.86 -13.81 -15.50
CA ALA A 119 -3.74 -13.36 -14.66
C ALA A 119 -2.54 -12.84 -15.46
N ASN A 120 -2.36 -13.31 -16.71
CA ASN A 120 -1.34 -12.81 -17.66
C ASN A 120 -1.72 -11.47 -18.32
N GLU A 121 -2.95 -10.99 -18.08
CA GLU A 121 -3.50 -9.72 -18.53
C GLU A 121 -4.04 -8.92 -17.33
N PRO A 122 -3.14 -8.30 -16.54
CA PRO A 122 -3.53 -7.56 -15.34
C PRO A 122 -4.55 -6.46 -15.65
N ALA A 123 -5.60 -6.39 -14.84
CA ALA A 123 -6.61 -5.32 -14.89
C ALA A 123 -6.34 -4.23 -13.85
N HIS A 124 -5.54 -4.54 -12.83
CA HIS A 124 -5.26 -3.66 -11.71
C HIS A 124 -3.76 -3.65 -11.40
N VAL A 125 -3.22 -2.47 -11.10
CA VAL A 125 -1.84 -2.32 -10.64
C VAL A 125 -1.83 -1.69 -9.26
N ALA A 126 -1.26 -2.41 -8.30
CA ALA A 126 -1.00 -1.92 -6.95
C ALA A 126 0.44 -1.40 -6.88
N ILE A 127 0.59 -0.08 -7.02
CA ILE A 127 1.83 0.68 -6.82
C ILE A 127 2.02 0.86 -5.30
N SER A 128 2.30 -0.26 -4.65
CA SER A 128 2.30 -0.38 -3.19
C SER A 128 3.15 -1.56 -2.72
N LEU A 129 4.11 -1.98 -3.54
CA LEU A 129 5.07 -2.97 -3.13
C LEU A 129 5.97 -2.32 -2.09
N SER A 130 7.19 -1.92 -2.41
CA SER A 130 8.20 -1.37 -1.49
C SER A 130 8.45 0.10 -1.73
N GLY A 131 9.24 0.71 -0.84
CA GLY A 131 9.67 2.09 -1.01
C GLY A 131 8.54 3.08 -0.80
N GLU A 132 8.83 4.33 -1.12
CA GLU A 132 7.86 5.40 -1.23
C GLU A 132 7.69 5.73 -2.72
N PRO A 133 6.59 5.30 -3.37
CA PRO A 133 6.41 5.47 -4.81
C PRO A 133 6.51 6.93 -5.29
N THR A 134 6.12 7.89 -4.44
CA THR A 134 6.16 9.32 -4.80
C THR A 134 7.57 9.90 -4.92
N LEU A 135 8.61 9.15 -4.53
CA LEU A 135 10.00 9.51 -4.82
C LEU A 135 10.38 9.26 -6.29
N TYR A 136 9.59 8.49 -7.04
CA TYR A 136 9.78 8.34 -8.49
C TYR A 136 9.28 9.60 -9.21
N PRO A 137 10.14 10.34 -9.94
CA PRO A 137 9.80 11.66 -10.45
C PRO A 137 8.77 11.66 -11.60
N TYR A 138 8.52 10.50 -12.22
CA TYR A 138 7.60 10.34 -13.35
C TYR A 138 6.37 9.47 -12.99
N LEU A 139 5.97 9.50 -11.71
CA LEU A 139 4.88 8.65 -11.23
C LEU A 139 3.54 9.01 -11.87
N ASP A 140 3.28 10.28 -12.19
CA ASP A 140 2.08 10.68 -12.90
C ASP A 140 2.04 10.09 -14.32
N GLU A 141 3.14 10.16 -15.07
CA GLU A 141 3.21 9.56 -16.40
C GLU A 141 3.10 8.03 -16.33
N LEU A 142 3.67 7.37 -15.32
CA LEU A 142 3.50 5.92 -15.11
C LEU A 142 2.05 5.53 -14.85
N ILE A 143 1.31 6.35 -14.11
CA ILE A 143 -0.13 6.14 -13.92
C ILE A 143 -0.87 6.27 -15.24
N GLU A 144 -0.53 7.26 -16.07
CA GLU A 144 -1.14 7.45 -17.39
C GLU A 144 -0.82 6.32 -18.37
N GLU A 145 0.41 5.79 -18.33
CA GLU A 145 0.80 4.62 -19.14
C GLU A 145 -0.11 3.41 -18.84
N PHE A 146 -0.39 3.12 -17.56
CA PHE A 146 -1.33 2.06 -17.19
C PHE A 146 -2.78 2.41 -17.57
N ARG A 147 -3.23 3.65 -17.31
CA ARG A 147 -4.58 4.10 -17.65
C ARG A 147 -4.86 3.97 -19.15
N SER A 148 -3.91 4.36 -20.00
CA SER A 148 -4.02 4.28 -21.46
C SER A 148 -4.29 2.86 -21.98
N ARG A 149 -3.96 1.84 -21.19
CA ARG A 149 -4.18 0.41 -21.48
C ARG A 149 -5.42 -0.17 -20.81
N GLY A 150 -6.25 0.66 -20.19
CA GLY A 150 -7.43 0.22 -19.48
C GLY A 150 -7.12 -0.46 -18.13
N VAL A 151 -5.95 -0.20 -17.53
CA VAL A 151 -5.52 -0.81 -16.27
C VAL A 151 -5.70 0.19 -15.13
N SER A 152 -6.53 -0.15 -14.14
CA SER A 152 -6.75 0.72 -12.98
C SER A 152 -5.51 0.76 -12.08
N THR A 153 -5.23 1.91 -11.47
CA THR A 153 -4.05 2.12 -10.63
C THR A 153 -4.41 2.41 -9.17
N PHE A 154 -3.72 1.73 -8.25
CA PHE A 154 -3.80 1.97 -6.82
C PHE A 154 -2.43 2.40 -6.32
N VAL A 155 -2.29 3.65 -5.89
CA VAL A 155 -1.04 4.16 -5.32
C VAL A 155 -1.16 4.18 -3.81
N VAL A 156 -0.14 3.69 -3.10
CA VAL A 156 -0.02 3.84 -1.66
C VAL A 156 1.21 4.68 -1.36
N THR A 157 1.00 5.84 -0.75
CA THR A 157 2.06 6.76 -0.31
C THR A 157 2.02 6.96 1.20
N ASN A 158 3.16 7.30 1.79
CA ASN A 158 3.27 7.83 3.14
C ASN A 158 2.97 9.34 3.23
N GLY A 159 2.72 10.01 2.09
CA GLY A 159 2.30 11.42 2.01
C GLY A 159 3.42 12.44 2.25
N THR A 160 4.68 12.04 2.24
CA THR A 160 5.80 12.94 2.54
C THR A 160 6.29 13.76 1.35
N VAL A 161 5.91 13.41 0.11
CA VAL A 161 6.27 14.14 -1.12
C VAL A 161 5.05 14.87 -1.66
N VAL A 162 4.76 16.03 -1.07
CA VAL A 162 3.52 16.78 -1.30
C VAL A 162 3.28 17.10 -2.78
N GLU A 163 4.30 17.56 -3.48
CA GLU A 163 4.16 17.97 -4.89
C GLU A 163 3.75 16.80 -5.81
N MET A 164 4.23 15.59 -5.52
CA MET A 164 3.80 14.41 -6.27
C MET A 164 2.37 14.01 -5.88
N VAL A 165 2.00 14.09 -4.59
CA VAL A 165 0.62 13.86 -4.12
C VAL A 165 -0.36 14.81 -4.81
N LYS A 166 -0.02 16.09 -4.98
CA LYS A 166 -0.81 17.08 -5.72
C LYS A 166 -1.02 16.63 -7.18
N ARG A 167 0.07 16.20 -7.84
CA ARG A 167 0.10 15.89 -9.28
C ARG A 167 -0.64 14.62 -9.68
N ILE A 168 -0.42 13.50 -8.98
CA ILE A 168 -0.88 12.17 -9.43
C ILE A 168 -2.40 12.00 -9.35
N LYS A 169 -3.02 11.29 -10.29
CA LYS A 169 -4.47 10.99 -10.26
C LYS A 169 -4.74 9.50 -10.51
N PRO A 170 -4.34 8.59 -9.62
CA PRO A 170 -4.61 7.16 -9.82
C PRO A 170 -6.11 6.86 -9.73
N SER A 171 -6.54 5.65 -10.12
CA SER A 171 -7.92 5.20 -9.90
C SER A 171 -8.32 5.28 -8.42
N GLN A 172 -7.38 4.96 -7.53
CA GLN A 172 -7.51 5.20 -6.09
C GLN A 172 -6.16 5.54 -5.44
N LEU A 173 -6.12 6.66 -4.71
CA LEU A 173 -4.97 7.13 -3.95
C LEU A 173 -5.13 6.78 -2.47
N TYR A 174 -4.19 6.00 -1.94
CA TYR A 174 -4.07 5.74 -0.52
C TYR A 174 -2.96 6.58 0.10
N MET A 175 -3.27 7.21 1.23
CA MET A 175 -2.27 7.75 2.14
C MET A 175 -2.24 6.93 3.42
N SER A 176 -1.06 6.46 3.82
CA SER A 176 -0.87 5.77 5.10
C SER A 176 -0.76 6.80 6.21
N LEU A 177 -1.55 6.63 7.27
CA LEU A 177 -1.57 7.51 8.44
C LEU A 177 -1.43 6.63 9.68
N ASP A 178 -0.18 6.38 10.08
CA ASP A 178 0.13 5.40 11.13
C ASP A 178 0.48 6.03 12.49
N ALA A 179 0.19 7.34 12.66
CA ALA A 179 0.39 8.06 13.92
C ALA A 179 -0.65 9.18 14.08
N PRO A 180 -1.20 9.40 15.30
CA PRO A 180 -2.13 10.50 15.59
C PRO A 180 -1.43 11.85 15.79
N ASP A 181 -0.12 11.85 16.06
CA ASP A 181 0.66 13.02 16.39
C ASP A 181 2.12 12.89 15.94
N ARG A 182 2.87 14.00 16.04
CA ARG A 182 4.27 14.07 15.61
C ARG A 182 5.18 13.14 16.41
N GLN A 183 5.01 13.04 17.72
CA GLN A 183 5.87 12.22 18.57
C GLN A 183 5.70 10.75 18.21
N THR A 184 4.46 10.28 18.11
CA THR A 184 4.14 8.92 17.66
C THR A 184 4.69 8.66 16.25
N TYR A 185 4.61 9.64 15.35
CA TYR A 185 5.18 9.51 14.00
C TYR A 185 6.70 9.28 14.01
N LEU A 186 7.44 10.02 14.84
CA LEU A 186 8.89 9.88 14.95
C LEU A 186 9.27 8.48 15.44
N GLU A 187 8.49 7.91 16.36
CA GLU A 187 8.73 6.59 16.94
C GLU A 187 8.31 5.46 15.99
N VAL A 188 7.11 5.54 15.42
CA VAL A 188 6.51 4.47 14.62
C VAL A 188 7.08 4.42 13.21
N CYS A 189 7.24 5.58 12.56
CA CYS A 189 7.67 5.67 11.17
C CYS A 189 9.17 5.92 11.04
N SER A 190 9.86 6.35 12.11
CA SER A 190 11.30 6.62 12.14
C SER A 190 11.78 7.32 10.86
N PRO A 191 11.27 8.54 10.57
CA PRO A 191 11.57 9.23 9.33
C PRO A 191 13.05 9.60 9.23
N LYS A 192 13.58 9.68 8.01
CA LYS A 192 14.94 10.18 7.76
C LYS A 192 15.08 11.67 8.14
N ASP A 193 13.98 12.42 8.11
CA ASP A 193 13.90 13.82 8.52
C ASP A 193 12.62 14.05 9.36
N PRO A 194 12.73 14.54 10.62
CA PRO A 194 11.59 14.87 11.46
C PRO A 194 10.62 15.92 10.90
N CYS A 195 11.06 16.77 9.97
CA CYS A 195 10.22 17.79 9.32
C CYS A 195 9.23 17.18 8.31
N LEU A 196 9.41 15.93 7.91
CA LEU A 196 8.47 15.25 7.00
C LEU A 196 7.05 15.10 7.59
N TRP A 197 6.89 15.27 8.90
CA TRP A 197 5.55 15.36 9.52
C TRP A 197 4.73 16.53 8.99
N ASP A 198 5.37 17.66 8.70
CA ASP A 198 4.68 18.85 8.20
C ASP A 198 4.18 18.61 6.77
N ASN A 199 4.98 17.92 5.95
CA ASN A 199 4.58 17.47 4.62
C ASN A 199 3.40 16.50 4.66
N ILE A 200 3.35 15.59 5.64
CA ILE A 200 2.19 14.70 5.84
C ILE A 200 0.93 15.55 6.09
N ASN A 201 1.01 16.58 6.94
CA ASN A 201 -0.12 17.47 7.22
C ASN A 201 -0.58 18.28 5.99
N GLU A 202 0.36 18.74 5.18
CA GLU A 202 0.04 19.41 3.91
C GLU A 202 -0.62 18.43 2.92
N SER A 203 -0.06 17.23 2.74
CA SER A 203 -0.61 16.18 1.87
C SER A 203 -2.00 15.75 2.31
N LEU A 204 -2.27 15.64 3.61
CA LEU A 204 -3.62 15.40 4.11
C LEU A 204 -4.58 16.49 3.62
N SER A 205 -4.19 17.76 3.70
CA SER A 205 -5.04 18.87 3.24
C SER A 205 -5.27 18.85 1.72
N VAL A 206 -4.30 18.35 0.95
CA VAL A 206 -4.41 18.16 -0.51
C VAL A 206 -5.39 17.04 -0.89
N LEU A 207 -5.54 15.99 -0.05
CA LEU A 207 -6.41 14.85 -0.39
C LEU A 207 -7.87 15.24 -0.62
N LYS A 208 -8.35 16.25 0.09
CA LYS A 208 -9.74 16.71 0.01
C LYS A 208 -10.12 17.18 -1.40
N ASP A 209 -9.18 17.77 -2.12
CA ASP A 209 -9.41 18.39 -3.43
C ASP A 209 -9.04 17.47 -4.60
N LYS A 210 -8.80 16.18 -4.34
CA LYS A 210 -8.41 15.21 -5.37
C LYS A 210 -9.61 14.81 -6.23
N GLU A 211 -9.41 14.87 -7.54
CA GLU A 211 -10.36 14.36 -8.56
C GLU A 211 -10.22 12.84 -8.79
N CYS A 212 -9.88 12.09 -7.75
CA CYS A 212 -9.77 10.63 -7.79
C CYS A 212 -10.23 10.06 -6.44
N ARG A 213 -10.60 8.78 -6.41
CA ARG A 213 -10.98 8.12 -5.15
C ARG A 213 -9.84 8.18 -4.14
N THR A 214 -10.09 8.68 -2.95
CA THR A 214 -9.10 8.81 -1.88
C THR A 214 -9.39 7.86 -0.74
N ALA A 215 -8.32 7.37 -0.12
CA ALA A 215 -8.40 6.52 1.05
C ALA A 215 -7.30 6.87 2.05
N ILE A 216 -7.66 6.96 3.33
CA ILE A 216 -6.68 6.90 4.41
C ILE A 216 -6.60 5.45 4.89
N ARG A 217 -5.38 4.94 5.06
CA ARG A 217 -5.15 3.63 5.66
C ARG A 217 -4.36 3.79 6.95
N ILE A 218 -4.91 3.26 8.04
CA ILE A 218 -4.27 3.22 9.35
C ILE A 218 -3.84 1.78 9.62
N THR A 219 -2.55 1.56 9.88
CA THR A 219 -2.03 0.28 10.34
C THR A 219 -1.90 0.30 11.86
N LEU A 220 -2.84 -0.34 12.54
CA LEU A 220 -2.90 -0.42 14.00
C LEU A 220 -1.93 -1.45 14.55
N ILE A 221 -1.10 -1.02 15.50
CA ILE A 221 -0.10 -1.81 16.20
C ILE A 221 -0.39 -1.67 17.70
N LYS A 222 -0.71 -2.79 18.33
CA LYS A 222 -1.08 -2.85 19.75
C LYS A 222 0.09 -2.41 20.61
N GLY A 223 -0.19 -1.53 21.57
CA GLY A 223 0.81 -0.92 22.45
C GLY A 223 1.74 0.11 21.79
N VAL A 224 1.48 0.48 20.52
CA VAL A 224 2.38 1.37 19.75
C VAL A 224 1.65 2.59 19.17
N ASN A 225 0.49 2.42 18.52
CA ASN A 225 -0.25 3.55 17.94
C ASN A 225 -1.79 3.42 18.07
N MET A 226 -2.27 2.43 18.81
CA MET A 226 -3.70 2.21 19.07
C MET A 226 -4.21 3.06 20.22
N PHE A 227 -4.07 4.38 20.10
CA PHE A 227 -4.55 5.37 21.06
C PHE A 227 -4.87 6.69 20.35
N ASP A 228 -5.41 7.65 21.11
CA ASP A 228 -5.75 9.00 20.64
C ASP A 228 -6.56 9.01 19.33
N VAL A 229 -7.72 8.35 19.38
CA VAL A 229 -8.70 8.34 18.28
C VAL A 229 -9.03 9.77 17.82
N LYS A 230 -9.07 10.73 18.76
CA LYS A 230 -9.33 12.13 18.46
C LYS A 230 -8.21 12.77 17.63
N GLY A 231 -6.94 12.51 17.95
CA GLY A 231 -5.80 12.96 17.15
C GLY A 231 -5.84 12.42 15.71
N TYR A 232 -6.15 11.13 15.53
CA TYR A 232 -6.42 10.58 14.20
C TYR A 232 -7.58 11.29 13.51
N ALA A 233 -8.69 11.50 14.21
CA ALA A 233 -9.86 12.18 13.65
C ALA A 233 -9.52 13.62 13.21
N ASP A 234 -8.76 14.38 14.01
CA ASP A 234 -8.34 15.75 13.66
C ASP A 234 -7.49 15.80 12.39
N LEU A 235 -6.62 14.81 12.16
CA LEU A 235 -5.84 14.68 10.94
C LEU A 235 -6.72 14.28 9.75
N ILE A 236 -7.62 13.32 9.93
CA ILE A 236 -8.50 12.81 8.87
C ILE A 236 -9.54 13.87 8.45
N ARG A 237 -9.98 14.74 9.36
CA ARG A 237 -10.85 15.89 9.04
C ARG A 237 -10.23 16.85 8.02
N LYS A 238 -8.89 16.95 7.97
CA LYS A 238 -8.19 17.76 6.94
C LYS A 238 -8.31 17.12 5.55
N ALA A 239 -8.24 15.79 5.50
CA ALA A 239 -8.21 15.02 4.27
C ALA A 239 -9.59 14.67 3.71
N GLN A 240 -10.59 14.51 4.58
CA GLN A 240 -11.97 14.20 4.18
C GLN A 240 -12.08 13.05 3.15
N PRO A 241 -11.34 11.92 3.31
CA PRO A 241 -11.22 10.91 2.27
C PRO A 241 -12.55 10.18 2.01
N ASP A 242 -12.70 9.57 0.84
CA ASP A 242 -13.89 8.74 0.54
C ASP A 242 -13.96 7.51 1.45
N ILE A 243 -12.80 6.93 1.76
CA ILE A 243 -12.67 5.67 2.50
C ILE A 243 -11.62 5.82 3.62
N ILE A 244 -11.88 5.16 4.75
CA ILE A 244 -10.87 4.91 5.79
C ILE A 244 -10.75 3.40 5.98
N GLU A 245 -9.56 2.85 5.71
CA GLU A 245 -9.22 1.46 6.02
C GLU A 245 -8.47 1.42 7.35
N VAL A 246 -9.10 0.89 8.39
CA VAL A 246 -8.43 0.62 9.67
C VAL A 246 -8.03 -0.85 9.69
N LYS A 247 -6.74 -1.13 9.81
CA LYS A 247 -6.20 -2.48 9.61
C LYS A 247 -5.19 -2.87 10.67
N ALA A 248 -5.23 -4.10 11.14
CA ALA A 248 -4.19 -4.65 12.01
C ALA A 248 -2.83 -4.73 11.31
N TYR A 249 -1.79 -4.41 12.05
CA TYR A 249 -0.45 -4.91 11.79
C TYR A 249 -0.47 -6.44 11.73
N MET A 250 0.23 -7.02 10.75
CA MET A 250 0.41 -8.46 10.64
C MET A 250 1.89 -8.81 10.82
N HIS A 251 2.19 -9.73 11.73
CA HIS A 251 3.56 -10.12 12.10
C HIS A 251 4.29 -10.89 10.98
N LEU A 252 4.82 -10.17 9.99
CA LEU A 252 5.32 -10.70 8.71
C LEU A 252 6.66 -10.07 8.28
N GLY A 253 7.51 -10.85 7.61
CA GLY A 253 8.77 -10.35 7.06
C GLY A 253 9.72 -9.82 8.13
N PHE A 254 10.40 -8.71 7.84
CA PHE A 254 11.41 -8.10 8.71
C PHE A 254 10.82 -7.35 9.92
N SER A 255 9.53 -6.99 9.90
CA SER A 255 8.90 -6.34 11.07
C SER A 255 8.93 -7.24 12.30
N ARG A 256 9.03 -8.57 12.10
CA ARG A 256 9.18 -9.57 13.15
C ARG A 256 10.46 -9.43 13.98
N ASN A 257 11.45 -8.68 13.48
CA ASN A 257 12.67 -8.38 14.21
C ASN A 257 12.56 -7.09 15.05
N ARG A 258 11.43 -6.36 14.91
CA ARG A 258 11.19 -5.04 15.52
C ARG A 258 9.96 -5.01 16.41
N LEU A 259 8.96 -5.85 16.10
CA LEU A 259 7.70 -5.95 16.81
C LEU A 259 7.43 -7.42 17.13
N GLU A 260 7.05 -7.66 18.37
CA GLU A 260 6.60 -8.97 18.84
C GLU A 260 5.23 -9.34 18.24
N ARG A 261 4.87 -10.62 18.35
CA ARG A 261 3.62 -11.13 17.75
C ARG A 261 2.38 -10.62 18.47
N ASP A 262 2.48 -10.27 19.75
CA ASP A 262 1.40 -9.68 20.57
C ASP A 262 1.05 -8.24 20.16
N ALA A 263 1.96 -7.54 19.46
CA ALA A 263 1.70 -6.23 18.86
C ALA A 263 0.68 -6.27 17.71
N MET A 264 0.27 -7.47 17.25
CA MET A 264 -0.77 -7.67 16.23
C MET A 264 -2.15 -7.69 16.91
N PRO A 265 -2.96 -6.63 16.78
CA PRO A 265 -4.29 -6.58 17.39
C PRO A 265 -5.22 -7.62 16.75
N ASP A 266 -6.16 -8.13 17.52
CA ASP A 266 -7.23 -8.97 16.97
C ASP A 266 -8.26 -8.13 16.19
N HIS A 267 -9.23 -8.81 15.59
CA HIS A 267 -10.22 -8.14 14.75
C HIS A 267 -11.21 -7.30 15.56
N GLU A 268 -11.56 -7.72 16.78
CA GLU A 268 -12.47 -6.98 17.65
C GLU A 268 -11.83 -5.66 18.09
N GLU A 269 -10.54 -5.67 18.45
CA GLU A 269 -9.80 -4.46 18.79
C GLU A 269 -9.71 -3.46 17.63
N VAL A 270 -9.54 -3.97 16.40
CA VAL A 270 -9.54 -3.14 15.18
C VAL A 270 -10.92 -2.56 14.92
N PHE A 271 -11.98 -3.36 15.11
CA PHE A 271 -13.36 -2.93 14.96
C PHE A 271 -13.73 -1.86 15.97
N ASP A 272 -13.39 -2.04 17.24
CA ASP A 272 -13.68 -1.07 18.29
C ASP A 272 -12.99 0.27 18.03
N PHE A 273 -11.72 0.25 17.61
CA PHE A 273 -10.99 1.45 17.22
C PHE A 273 -11.65 2.14 16.01
N ALA A 274 -11.99 1.37 14.97
CA ALA A 274 -12.64 1.89 13.78
C ALA A 274 -14.02 2.49 14.09
N ASN A 275 -14.80 1.86 14.97
CA ASN A 275 -16.11 2.33 15.37
C ASN A 275 -16.03 3.65 16.16
N GLN A 276 -15.08 3.77 17.09
CA GLN A 276 -14.83 5.03 17.80
C GLN A 276 -14.38 6.14 16.83
N LEU A 277 -13.50 5.81 15.89
CA LEU A 277 -13.04 6.75 14.87
C LEU A 277 -14.18 7.20 13.95
N GLY A 278 -15.05 6.27 13.54
CA GLY A 278 -16.25 6.54 12.78
C GLY A 278 -17.18 7.52 13.49
N TYR A 279 -17.45 7.29 14.78
CA TYR A 279 -18.25 8.17 15.62
C TYR A 279 -17.69 9.60 15.69
N GLU A 280 -16.38 9.75 15.89
CA GLU A 280 -15.71 11.07 15.93
C GLU A 280 -15.78 11.83 14.59
N LEU A 281 -15.80 11.10 13.47
CA LEU A 281 -15.74 11.68 12.13
C LEU A 281 -17.10 11.81 11.43
N GLY A 282 -18.14 11.16 11.94
CA GLY A 282 -19.39 10.96 11.20
C GLY A 282 -19.24 10.01 10.01
N TYR A 283 -18.32 9.04 10.10
CA TYR A 283 -18.17 7.97 9.12
C TYR A 283 -18.79 6.69 9.70
N GLU A 284 -19.36 5.86 8.83
CA GLU A 284 -20.02 4.62 9.25
C GLU A 284 -19.20 3.40 8.81
N VAL A 285 -19.17 2.37 9.67
CA VAL A 285 -18.63 1.06 9.32
C VAL A 285 -19.48 0.47 8.19
N THR A 286 -18.87 0.35 7.02
CA THR A 286 -19.55 -0.11 5.80
C THR A 286 -19.27 -1.58 5.51
N ASP A 287 -18.05 -2.05 5.78
CA ASP A 287 -17.70 -3.47 5.63
C ASP A 287 -16.48 -3.85 6.47
N GLN A 288 -16.24 -5.15 6.64
CA GLN A 288 -15.12 -5.71 7.39
C GLN A 288 -14.71 -7.10 6.88
N VAL A 289 -13.42 -7.42 7.01
CA VAL A 289 -12.87 -8.73 6.64
C VAL A 289 -11.95 -9.26 7.74
N GLU A 290 -12.51 -10.16 8.55
CA GLU A 290 -11.86 -10.72 9.75
C GLU A 290 -10.52 -11.40 9.45
N ILE A 291 -10.42 -12.21 8.39
CA ILE A 291 -9.16 -12.89 8.02
C ILE A 291 -8.03 -11.91 7.68
N SER A 292 -8.38 -10.69 7.27
CA SER A 292 -7.41 -9.61 6.99
C SER A 292 -7.36 -8.57 8.11
N ARG A 293 -8.14 -8.74 9.19
CA ARG A 293 -8.28 -7.84 10.34
C ARG A 293 -8.39 -6.39 9.91
N VAL A 294 -9.37 -6.12 9.05
CA VAL A 294 -9.56 -4.81 8.42
C VAL A 294 -11.02 -4.42 8.46
N VAL A 295 -11.26 -3.15 8.78
CA VAL A 295 -12.57 -2.51 8.81
C VAL A 295 -12.54 -1.30 7.88
N MET A 296 -13.60 -1.15 7.09
CA MET A 296 -13.78 -0.07 6.14
C MET A 296 -14.85 0.89 6.65
N LEU A 297 -14.50 2.17 6.74
CA LEU A 297 -15.41 3.27 7.05
C LEU A 297 -15.61 4.11 5.79
N CYS A 298 -16.85 4.54 5.54
CA CYS A 298 -17.19 5.47 4.46
C CYS A 298 -18.13 6.56 4.98
N ARG A 299 -18.16 7.70 4.29
CA ARG A 299 -19.13 8.75 4.57
C ARG A 299 -20.54 8.25 4.22
N ASP A 300 -21.51 8.52 5.11
CA ASP A 300 -22.93 8.18 4.94
C ASP A 300 -23.28 6.68 4.78
N GLY A 301 -22.38 5.77 5.18
CA GLY A 301 -22.61 4.32 5.20
C GLY A 301 -22.88 3.67 3.84
N LYS A 302 -22.74 4.43 2.75
CA LYS A 302 -23.05 3.99 1.39
C LYS A 302 -21.80 4.04 0.54
N PHE A 303 -21.06 2.94 0.54
CA PHE A 303 -20.09 2.69 -0.52
C PHE A 303 -20.73 1.79 -1.59
N ILE A 304 -21.17 2.39 -2.69
CA ILE A 304 -21.49 1.60 -3.87
C ILE A 304 -20.15 1.31 -4.53
N ALA A 305 -19.77 0.02 -4.59
CA ALA A 305 -18.70 -0.44 -5.45
C ALA A 305 -19.05 -0.13 -6.91
N SER A 306 -18.85 1.11 -7.32
CA SER A 306 -18.87 1.50 -8.73
C SER A 306 -17.63 0.93 -9.39
N LYS A 307 -17.73 0.57 -10.68
CA LYS A 307 -16.55 0.24 -11.49
C LYS A 307 -15.51 1.31 -11.21
N LEU A 308 -14.33 0.87 -10.74
CA LEU A 308 -13.22 1.78 -10.48
C LEU A 308 -13.00 2.64 -11.73
N PRO A 309 -12.96 3.98 -11.60
CA PRO A 309 -12.59 4.82 -12.73
C PRO A 309 -11.20 4.37 -13.16
N VAL A 310 -11.09 3.90 -14.41
CA VAL A 310 -9.82 3.52 -15.01
C VAL A 310 -9.11 4.79 -15.43
#